data_AF-A0A644YJZ8-F1
#
_entry.id   AF-A0A644YJZ8-F1
#
_cell.length_a   1.000
_cell.length_b   1.000
_cell.length_c   1.000
_cell.angle_alpha   90.00
_cell.angle_beta   90.00
_cell.angle_gamma   90.00
#
_symmetry.space_group_name_H-M   'P 1'
#
loop_
_entity.id
_entity.type
_entity.pdbx_description
1 polymer ?
#
loop_
_entity_poly.entity_id
_entity_poly.type
_entity_poly.pdbx_seq_one_letter_code
_entity_poly.pdbx_strand_id
1 'polypeptide(L)'
;MIKSSSNYPALQQSISGIYSISNKLFVGSLIFAGVVVSLLLFLWMNARKKEIAVLLSLGISKLEIFGQFLIEMVFISIPAFVGSYFLAQYTADKLGNNILNKVTGDIAKQIARQSASSQLGGGAEAEGFNKTLSSLDINVLPKFIIYVVIFMSLVLLVSLIISSFKILRRNPKELLIDNN
;
A
#
# COMPACT_ATOMS: atom_id res chain seq x y z
N MET A 1 15.27 26.60 -8.55
CA MET A 1 14.38 27.25 -9.53
C MET A 1 13.01 27.41 -8.90
N ILE A 2 12.82 28.53 -8.18
CA ILE A 2 11.61 28.87 -7.41
C ILE A 2 11.28 30.29 -7.86
N LYS A 3 10.33 30.48 -8.79
CA LYS A 3 9.69 31.79 -9.14
C LYS A 3 8.70 31.74 -10.32
N SER A 4 7.85 30.70 -10.44
CA SER A 4 6.70 30.74 -11.40
C SER A 4 5.37 30.28 -10.82
N SER A 5 5.29 29.91 -9.54
CA SER A 5 4.04 29.39 -8.96
C SER A 5 3.03 30.49 -8.58
N SER A 6 3.40 31.77 -8.57
CA SER A 6 2.54 32.88 -8.09
C SER A 6 1.46 33.38 -9.05
N ASN A 7 1.40 32.91 -10.31
CA ASN A 7 0.43 33.42 -11.30
C ASN A 7 -0.79 32.52 -11.57
N TYR A 8 -0.88 31.35 -10.93
CA TYR A 8 -2.01 30.42 -11.13
C TYR A 8 -2.51 29.84 -9.81
N PRO A 9 -3.22 30.64 -8.98
CA PRO A 9 -3.73 30.19 -7.68
C PRO A 9 -4.72 29.02 -7.81
N ALA A 10 -5.52 28.99 -8.88
CA ALA A 10 -6.44 27.87 -9.17
C ALA A 10 -5.68 26.56 -9.45
N LEU A 11 -4.57 26.60 -10.20
CA LEU A 11 -3.73 25.41 -10.43
C LEU A 11 -3.02 24.95 -9.15
N GLN A 12 -2.50 25.89 -8.34
CA GLN A 12 -1.93 25.55 -7.03
C GLN A 12 -2.97 24.93 -6.09
N GLN A 13 -4.20 25.44 -6.09
CA GLN A 13 -5.28 24.95 -5.24
C GLN A 13 -5.78 23.57 -5.69
N SER A 14 -5.93 23.35 -7.00
CA SER A 14 -6.24 22.02 -7.55
C SER A 14 -5.13 21.01 -7.27
N ILE A 15 -3.86 21.40 -7.44
CA ILE A 15 -2.70 20.56 -7.12
C ILE A 15 -2.67 20.21 -5.63
N SER A 16 -2.80 21.20 -4.74
CA SER A 16 -2.84 21.00 -3.28
C SER A 16 -4.01 20.12 -2.84
N GLY A 17 -5.19 20.30 -3.45
CA GLY A 17 -6.37 19.47 -3.21
C GLY A 17 -6.14 18.00 -3.59
N ILE A 18 -5.52 17.74 -4.75
CA ILE A 18 -5.18 16.39 -5.21
C ILE A 18 -4.12 15.74 -4.31
N TYR A 19 -3.09 16.49 -3.89
CA TYR A 19 -2.10 15.99 -2.94
C TYR A 19 -2.74 15.64 -1.58
N SER A 20 -3.67 16.46 -1.08
CA SER A 20 -4.38 16.20 0.18
C SER A 20 -5.24 14.95 0.13
N ILE A 21 -6.02 14.76 -0.94
CA ILE A 21 -6.86 13.57 -1.13
C ILE A 21 -6.00 12.33 -1.32
N SER A 22 -4.94 12.42 -2.14
CA SER A 22 -4.01 11.30 -2.37
C SER A 22 -3.30 10.89 -1.08
N ASN A 23 -2.88 11.86 -0.25
CA ASN A 23 -2.25 11.57 1.03
C ASN A 23 -3.23 10.92 2.02
N LYS A 24 -4.49 11.40 2.09
CA LYS A 24 -5.52 10.77 2.94
C LYS A 24 -5.82 9.34 2.50
N LEU A 25 -5.93 9.10 1.19
CA LEU A 25 -6.13 7.76 0.64
C LEU A 25 -4.93 6.85 0.91
N PHE A 26 -3.71 7.37 0.76
CA PHE A 26 -2.49 6.63 1.05
C PHE A 26 -2.40 6.23 2.52
N VAL A 27 -2.62 7.17 3.45
CA VAL A 27 -2.61 6.88 4.90
C VAL A 27 -3.74 5.93 5.27
N GLY A 28 -4.95 6.14 4.72
CA GLY A 28 -6.10 5.27 4.98
C GLY A 28 -5.88 3.84 4.49
N SER A 29 -5.34 3.66 3.29
CA SER A 29 -5.01 2.34 2.75
C SER A 29 -3.90 1.66 3.54
N LEU A 30 -2.91 2.42 4.01
CA LEU A 30 -1.81 1.93 4.83
C LEU A 30 -2.31 1.40 6.19
N ILE A 31 -3.20 2.13 6.85
CA ILE A 31 -3.85 1.68 8.10
C ILE A 31 -4.69 0.42 7.84
N PHE A 32 -5.51 0.43 6.79
CA PHE A 32 -6.35 -0.72 6.43
C PHE A 32 -5.53 -1.98 6.18
N ALA A 33 -4.45 -1.87 5.39
CA ALA A 33 -3.52 -2.96 5.16
C ALA A 33 -2.89 -3.47 6.47
N GLY A 34 -2.48 -2.56 7.36
CA GLY A 34 -1.93 -2.92 8.66
C GLY A 34 -2.91 -3.71 9.54
N VAL A 35 -4.19 -3.30 9.56
CA VAL A 35 -5.25 -4.03 10.29
C VAL A 35 -5.44 -5.43 9.72
N VAL A 36 -5.55 -5.56 8.39
CA VAL A 36 -5.73 -6.84 7.71
C VAL A 36 -4.57 -7.78 7.99
N VAL A 37 -3.33 -7.31 7.84
CA VAL A 37 -2.12 -8.11 8.11
C VAL A 37 -2.06 -8.54 9.57
N SER A 38 -2.39 -7.65 10.50
CA SER A 38 -2.41 -7.99 11.92
C SER A 38 -3.45 -9.07 12.25
N LEU A 39 -4.62 -9.02 11.62
CA LEU A 39 -5.65 -10.06 11.77
C LEU A 39 -5.19 -11.39 11.19
N LEU A 40 -4.55 -11.38 10.02
CA LEU A 40 -3.99 -12.59 9.41
C LEU A 40 -2.95 -13.24 10.30
N LEU A 41 -2.02 -12.46 10.87
CA LEU A 41 -1.03 -12.97 11.84
C LEU A 41 -1.70 -13.52 13.10
N PHE A 42 -2.75 -12.86 13.59
CA PHE A 42 -3.50 -13.35 14.74
C PHE A 42 -4.17 -14.69 14.46
N LEU A 43 -4.84 -14.84 13.32
CA LEU A 43 -5.46 -16.11 12.90
C LEU A 43 -4.41 -17.19 12.68
N TRP A 44 -3.31 -16.86 12.02
CA TRP A 44 -2.21 -17.78 11.74
C TRP A 44 -1.62 -18.35 13.04
N MET A 45 -1.35 -17.49 14.03
CA MET A 45 -0.79 -17.95 15.29
C MET A 45 -1.83 -18.69 16.16
N ASN A 46 -3.12 -18.38 16.01
CA ASN A 46 -4.19 -19.18 16.62
C ASN A 46 -4.24 -20.60 16.03
N ALA A 47 -4.06 -20.77 14.72
CA ALA A 47 -4.06 -22.08 14.07
C ALA A 47 -2.89 -22.96 14.56
N ARG A 48 -1.76 -22.36 14.92
CA ARG A 48 -0.54 -23.05 15.38
C ARG A 48 -0.42 -23.20 16.90
N LYS A 49 -1.48 -22.92 17.66
CA LYS A 49 -1.49 -23.05 19.12
C LYS A 49 -1.06 -24.44 19.63
N LYS A 50 -1.45 -25.51 18.92
CA LYS A 50 -1.10 -26.89 19.30
C LYS A 50 0.41 -27.13 19.22
N GLU A 51 1.07 -26.64 18.18
CA GLU A 51 2.53 -26.70 18.04
C GLU A 51 3.23 -25.96 19.20
N ILE A 52 2.77 -24.75 19.52
CA ILE A 52 3.31 -23.94 20.62
C ILE A 52 3.18 -24.68 21.96
N ALA A 53 2.03 -25.32 22.20
CA ALA A 53 1.81 -26.08 23.42
C ALA A 53 2.74 -27.29 23.52
N VAL A 54 2.97 -28.01 22.42
CA VAL A 54 3.94 -29.12 22.36
C VAL A 54 5.36 -28.62 22.64
N LEU A 55 5.79 -27.52 22.02
CA LEU A 55 7.13 -26.94 22.23
C LEU A 55 7.33 -26.48 23.69
N LEU A 56 6.32 -25.87 24.30
CA LEU A 56 6.35 -25.50 25.72
C LEU A 56 6.39 -26.73 26.63
N SER A 57 5.68 -27.81 26.29
CA SER A 57 5.72 -29.08 27.02
C SER A 57 7.06 -29.80 26.93
N LEU A 58 7.84 -29.54 25.88
CA LEU A 58 9.23 -30.02 25.74
C LEU A 58 10.24 -29.19 26.55
N GLY A 59 9.80 -28.13 27.25
CA GLY A 59 10.65 -27.29 28.08
C GLY A 59 11.34 -26.14 27.35
N ILE A 60 11.02 -25.90 26.07
CA ILE A 60 11.56 -24.77 25.30
C ILE A 60 11.02 -23.46 25.87
N SER A 61 11.90 -22.46 26.01
CA SER A 61 11.50 -21.18 26.58
C SER A 61 10.58 -20.38 25.65
N LYS A 62 9.72 -19.56 26.26
CA LYS A 62 8.81 -18.65 25.54
C LYS A 62 9.55 -17.71 24.58
N LEU A 63 10.76 -17.28 24.94
CA LEU A 63 11.59 -16.39 24.12
C LEU A 63 12.17 -17.11 22.90
N GLU A 64 12.55 -18.38 23.03
CA GLU A 64 13.04 -19.18 21.90
C GLU A 64 11.93 -19.42 20.87
N ILE A 65 10.71 -19.74 21.32
CA ILE A 65 9.54 -19.88 20.43
C ILE A 65 9.23 -18.56 19.72
N PHE A 66 9.30 -17.44 20.44
CA PHE A 66 9.14 -16.12 19.83
C PHE A 66 10.23 -15.81 18.79
N GLY A 67 11.48 -16.16 19.08
CA GLY A 67 12.61 -16.03 18.15
C GLY A 67 12.40 -16.84 16.87
N GLN A 68 11.89 -18.08 17.00
CA GLN A 68 11.52 -18.90 15.84
C GLN A 68 10.48 -18.20 14.98
N PHE A 69 9.39 -17.70 15.57
CA PHE A 69 8.36 -16.99 14.81
C PHE A 69 8.87 -15.70 14.15
N LEU A 70 9.78 -14.99 14.80
CA LEU A 70 10.40 -13.80 14.23
C LEU A 70 11.24 -14.16 13.00
N ILE A 71 12.04 -15.22 13.08
CA ILE A 71 12.83 -15.71 11.94
C ILE A 71 11.90 -16.17 10.80
N GLU A 72 10.88 -16.98 11.09
CA GLU A 72 9.91 -17.44 10.09
C GLU A 72 9.23 -16.26 9.38
N MET A 73 8.84 -15.22 10.14
CA MET A 73 8.25 -14.02 9.57
C MET A 73 9.22 -13.29 8.64
N VAL A 74 10.50 -13.14 9.03
CA VAL A 74 11.51 -12.51 8.17
C VAL A 74 11.65 -13.28 6.86
N PHE A 75 11.76 -14.62 6.92
CA PHE A 75 11.88 -15.47 5.74
C PHE A 75 10.66 -15.38 4.80
N ILE A 76 9.45 -15.23 5.33
CA ILE A 76 8.22 -15.08 4.53
C ILE A 76 8.10 -13.65 3.97
N SER A 77 8.54 -12.63 4.73
CA SER A 77 8.40 -11.23 4.35
C SER A 77 9.30 -10.82 3.17
N ILE A 78 10.50 -11.38 3.06
CA ILE A 78 11.45 -11.08 1.98
C ILE A 78 10.83 -11.35 0.59
N PRO A 79 10.39 -12.59 0.24
CA PRO A 79 9.77 -12.85 -1.05
C PRO A 79 8.43 -12.12 -1.21
N ALA A 80 7.70 -11.88 -0.12
CA ALA A 80 6.46 -11.12 -0.16
C ALA A 80 6.70 -9.65 -0.58
N PHE A 81 7.73 -8.98 -0.04
CA PHE A 81 8.08 -7.62 -0.44
C PHE A 81 8.58 -7.55 -1.87
N VAL A 82 9.42 -8.52 -2.29
CA VAL A 82 9.87 -8.61 -3.69
C VAL A 82 8.68 -8.79 -4.63
N GLY A 83 7.79 -9.73 -4.34
CA GLY A 83 6.58 -9.95 -5.14
C GLY A 83 5.66 -8.73 -5.17
N SER A 84 5.49 -8.06 -4.02
CA SER A 84 4.70 -6.83 -3.94
C SER A 84 5.31 -5.69 -4.76
N TYR A 85 6.63 -5.59 -4.87
CA TYR A 85 7.28 -4.56 -5.69
C TYR A 85 6.92 -4.74 -7.17
N PHE A 86 7.04 -5.97 -7.69
CA PHE A 86 6.66 -6.28 -9.08
C PHE A 86 5.17 -6.07 -9.32
N LEU A 87 4.31 -6.52 -8.40
CA LEU A 87 2.87 -6.32 -8.48
C LEU A 87 2.49 -4.85 -8.44
N ALA A 88 3.16 -4.06 -7.59
CA ALA A 88 2.94 -2.63 -7.49
C ALA A 88 3.33 -1.91 -8.79
N GLN A 89 4.48 -2.25 -9.38
CA GLN A 89 4.91 -1.68 -10.66
C GLN A 89 3.88 -1.98 -11.76
N TYR A 90 3.51 -3.25 -11.93
CA TYR A 90 2.54 -3.65 -12.95
C TYR A 90 1.16 -3.01 -12.75
N THR A 91 0.71 -2.93 -11.50
CA THR A 91 -0.57 -2.30 -11.15
C THR A 91 -0.50 -0.78 -11.35
N ALA A 92 0.61 -0.14 -10.99
CA ALA A 92 0.82 1.29 -11.19
C ALA A 92 0.80 1.63 -12.68
N ASP A 93 1.48 0.86 -13.52
CA ASP A 93 1.50 1.07 -14.97
C ASP A 93 0.09 0.92 -15.57
N LYS A 94 -0.63 -0.16 -15.23
CA LYS A 94 -2.00 -0.37 -15.72
C LYS A 94 -2.98 0.66 -15.19
N LEU A 95 -2.95 0.95 -13.90
CA LEU A 95 -3.88 1.88 -13.27
C LEU A 95 -3.59 3.31 -13.72
N GLY A 96 -2.32 3.69 -13.80
CA GLY A 96 -1.88 4.99 -14.29
C GLY A 96 -2.26 5.21 -15.74
N ASN A 97 -2.07 4.22 -16.62
CA ASN A 97 -2.53 4.30 -18.01
C ASN A 97 -4.06 4.40 -18.12
N ASN A 98 -4.82 3.65 -17.29
CA ASN A 98 -6.28 3.73 -17.28
C ASN A 98 -6.81 5.07 -16.75
N ILE A 99 -6.17 5.63 -15.71
CA ILE A 99 -6.50 6.96 -15.17
C ILE A 99 -6.15 8.03 -16.20
N LEU A 100 -4.98 7.96 -16.83
CA LEU A 100 -4.56 8.89 -17.87
C LEU A 100 -5.52 8.87 -19.06
N ASN A 101 -5.93 7.69 -19.52
CA ASN A 101 -6.88 7.55 -20.61
C ASN A 101 -8.28 8.09 -20.25
N LYS A 102 -8.76 7.87 -19.02
CA LYS A 102 -10.04 8.43 -18.56
C LYS A 102 -10.00 9.95 -18.43
N VAL A 103 -8.96 10.49 -17.79
CA VAL A 103 -8.80 11.93 -17.58
C VAL A 103 -8.56 12.64 -18.91
N THR A 104 -7.73 12.09 -19.78
CA THR A 104 -7.50 12.63 -21.14
C THR A 104 -8.76 12.55 -21.99
N GLY A 105 -9.53 11.47 -21.91
CA GLY A 105 -10.79 11.32 -22.63
C GLY A 105 -11.91 12.26 -22.14
N ASP A 106 -12.02 12.47 -20.84
CA ASP A 106 -12.98 13.40 -20.25
C ASP A 106 -12.57 14.87 -20.48
N ILE A 107 -11.27 15.19 -20.40
CA ILE A 107 -10.73 16.50 -20.77
C ILE A 107 -10.91 16.75 -22.27
N ALA A 108 -10.64 15.78 -23.14
CA ALA A 108 -10.86 15.90 -24.57
C ALA A 108 -12.35 16.13 -24.89
N LYS A 109 -13.27 15.43 -24.20
CA LYS A 109 -14.72 15.68 -24.31
C LYS A 109 -15.13 17.05 -23.78
N GLN A 110 -14.52 17.51 -22.70
CA GLN A 110 -14.81 18.82 -22.11
C GLN A 110 -14.30 19.96 -23.01
N ILE A 111 -13.09 19.83 -23.55
CA ILE A 111 -12.51 20.76 -24.53
C ILE A 111 -13.32 20.71 -25.82
N ALA A 112 -13.71 19.54 -26.34
CA ALA A 112 -14.57 19.45 -27.53
C ALA A 112 -15.93 20.15 -27.32
N ARG A 113 -16.52 20.04 -26.12
CA ARG A 113 -17.76 20.77 -25.77
C ARG A 113 -17.52 22.28 -25.64
N GLN A 114 -16.35 22.71 -25.15
CA GLN A 114 -15.99 24.10 -24.98
C GLN A 114 -15.58 24.76 -26.32
N SER A 115 -14.89 24.03 -27.20
CA SER A 115 -14.58 24.38 -28.60
C SER A 115 -15.79 24.31 -29.52
N ALA A 116 -16.83 23.53 -29.18
CA ALA A 116 -18.12 23.61 -29.88
C ALA A 116 -18.91 24.87 -29.48
N SER A 117 -18.64 25.44 -28.29
CA SER A 117 -19.30 26.66 -27.79
C SER A 117 -18.59 27.97 -28.16
N SER A 118 -17.27 27.96 -28.36
CA SER A 118 -16.51 29.04 -28.99
C SER A 118 -16.22 28.65 -30.42
N GLN A 119 -16.79 29.34 -31.41
CA GLN A 119 -16.57 29.16 -32.86
C GLN A 119 -15.10 29.40 -33.30
N LEU A 120 -14.14 28.72 -32.71
CA LEU A 120 -12.74 28.73 -33.12
C LEU A 120 -12.52 27.50 -33.99
N GLY A 121 -12.24 27.78 -35.27
CA GLY A 121 -12.03 26.81 -36.34
C GLY A 121 -11.12 25.67 -35.91
N GLY A 122 -11.69 24.46 -35.91
CA GLY A 122 -11.00 23.23 -35.58
C GLY A 122 -10.00 22.82 -36.66
N GLY A 123 -8.84 22.35 -36.23
CA GLY A 123 -7.91 21.65 -37.11
C GLY A 123 -6.53 21.44 -36.49
N ALA A 124 -5.86 22.52 -36.08
CA ALA A 124 -4.42 22.46 -35.80
C ALA A 124 -4.04 22.32 -34.32
N GLU A 125 -4.90 22.76 -33.39
CA GLU A 125 -4.52 22.85 -31.96
C GLU A 125 -4.87 21.58 -31.16
N ALA A 126 -5.84 20.81 -31.64
CA ALA A 126 -6.24 19.53 -31.04
C ALA A 126 -5.17 18.43 -31.25
N GLU A 127 -4.38 18.54 -32.32
CA GLU A 127 -3.35 17.54 -32.69
C GLU A 127 -2.03 17.76 -31.93
N GLY A 128 -1.71 19.01 -31.58
CA GLY A 128 -0.54 19.36 -30.74
C GLY A 128 -0.66 18.92 -29.28
N PHE A 129 -1.88 18.89 -28.74
CA PHE A 129 -2.13 18.42 -27.37
C PHE A 129 -2.02 16.89 -27.24
N ASN A 130 -2.31 16.15 -28.33
CA ASN A 130 -2.31 14.69 -28.35
C ASN A 130 -0.88 14.09 -28.33
N LYS A 131 0.13 14.85 -28.79
CA LYS A 131 1.53 14.40 -28.82
C LYS A 131 2.33 14.64 -27.53
N THR A 132 1.82 15.44 -26.60
CA THR A 132 2.54 15.77 -25.35
C THR A 132 2.13 14.88 -24.16
N LEU A 133 1.18 13.97 -24.38
CA LEU A 133 0.65 13.02 -23.40
C LEU A 133 1.20 11.59 -23.59
N SER A 134 2.32 11.44 -24.31
CA SER A 134 2.99 10.15 -24.40
C SER A 134 4.03 10.02 -23.31
N SER A 135 3.86 9.00 -22.47
CA SER A 135 4.65 8.65 -21.29
C SER A 135 4.45 9.57 -20.07
N LEU A 136 3.39 9.29 -19.30
CA LEU A 136 3.52 9.45 -17.86
C LEU A 136 4.51 8.38 -17.42
N ASP A 137 5.75 8.81 -17.21
CA ASP A 137 6.76 8.01 -16.54
C ASP A 137 6.29 7.81 -15.09
N ILE A 138 5.60 6.71 -14.85
CA ILE A 138 5.10 6.33 -13.51
C ILE A 138 6.31 5.80 -12.75
N ASN A 139 7.19 6.73 -12.39
CA ASN A 139 8.31 6.45 -11.55
C ASN A 139 7.77 6.30 -10.12
N VAL A 140 7.62 5.06 -9.68
CA VAL A 140 7.30 4.73 -8.29
C VAL A 140 8.45 5.29 -7.44
N LEU A 141 8.23 6.46 -6.84
CA LEU A 141 9.29 7.16 -6.14
C LEU A 141 9.88 6.23 -5.07
N PRO A 142 11.18 5.87 -5.14
CA PRO A 142 11.78 4.88 -4.24
C PRO A 142 11.60 5.24 -2.75
N LYS A 143 11.47 6.54 -2.47
CA LYS A 143 11.16 7.09 -1.15
C LYS A 143 9.84 6.57 -0.57
N PHE A 144 8.78 6.41 -1.36
CA PHE A 144 7.51 5.89 -0.85
C PHE A 144 7.56 4.39 -0.59
N ILE A 145 8.28 3.64 -1.42
CA ILE A 145 8.51 2.20 -1.19
C ILE A 145 9.22 1.97 0.13
N ILE A 146 10.25 2.77 0.45
CA ILE A 146 10.97 2.61 1.72
C ILE A 146 10.08 2.89 2.93
N TYR A 147 9.20 3.90 2.86
CA TYR A 147 8.25 4.17 3.93
C TYR A 147 7.25 3.04 4.12
N VAL A 148 6.74 2.46 3.03
CA VAL A 148 5.82 1.32 3.10
C VAL A 148 6.51 0.10 3.71
N VAL A 149 7.74 -0.21 3.29
CA VAL A 149 8.49 -1.36 3.82
C VAL A 149 8.78 -1.19 5.31
N ILE A 150 9.25 -0.02 5.74
CA ILE A 150 9.53 0.26 7.16
C ILE A 150 8.23 0.19 7.97
N PHE A 151 7.16 0.83 7.50
CA PHE A 151 5.87 0.83 8.20
C PHE A 151 5.30 -0.59 8.31
N MET A 152 5.27 -1.35 7.22
CA MET A 152 4.73 -2.72 7.23
C MET A 152 5.59 -3.65 8.09
N SER A 153 6.91 -3.50 8.07
CA SER A 153 7.81 -4.26 8.95
C SER A 153 7.53 -3.96 10.42
N LEU A 154 7.29 -2.68 10.77
CA LEU A 154 6.92 -2.28 12.12
C LEU A 154 5.57 -2.85 12.54
N VAL A 155 4.57 -2.80 11.66
CA VAL A 155 3.24 -3.40 11.92
C VAL A 155 3.35 -4.91 12.13
N LEU A 156 4.10 -5.60 11.30
CA LEU A 156 4.34 -7.04 11.43
C LEU A 156 4.99 -7.37 12.79
N LEU A 157 6.03 -6.62 13.17
CA LEU A 157 6.74 -6.81 14.44
C LEU A 157 5.81 -6.55 15.65
N VAL A 158 5.09 -5.43 15.67
CA VAL A 158 4.16 -5.09 16.74
C VAL A 158 3.03 -6.12 16.83
N SER A 159 2.49 -6.55 15.69
CA SER A 159 1.42 -7.56 15.63
C SER A 159 1.89 -8.91 16.16
N LEU A 160 3.10 -9.35 15.80
CA LEU A 160 3.68 -10.59 16.32
C LEU A 160 3.91 -10.51 17.82
N ILE A 161 4.41 -9.40 18.34
CA ILE A 161 4.55 -9.20 19.79
C ILE A 161 3.18 -9.37 20.46
N ILE A 162 2.18 -8.59 20.05
CA ILE A 162 0.84 -8.62 20.67
C ILE A 162 0.24 -10.03 20.62
N SER A 163 0.31 -10.65 19.44
CA SER A 163 -0.27 -11.96 19.21
C SER A 163 0.48 -13.05 19.98
N SER A 164 1.81 -13.00 20.02
CA SER A 164 2.65 -14.01 20.67
C SER A 164 2.53 -13.90 22.19
N PHE A 165 2.59 -12.69 22.76
CA PHE A 165 2.37 -12.48 24.19
C PHE A 165 1.02 -13.01 24.65
N LYS A 166 -0.05 -12.84 23.85
CA LYS A 166 -1.38 -13.33 24.19
C LYS A 166 -1.45 -14.86 24.24
N ILE A 167 -0.74 -15.56 23.36
CA ILE A 167 -0.77 -17.02 23.28
C ILE A 167 0.22 -17.65 24.27
N LEU A 168 1.46 -17.17 24.33
CA LEU A 168 2.52 -17.70 25.20
C LEU A 168 2.29 -17.43 26.69
N ARG A 169 1.40 -16.49 27.05
CA ARG A 169 1.02 -16.24 28.45
C ARG A 169 -0.01 -17.26 28.98
N ARG A 170 -0.70 -18.01 28.11
CA ARG A 170 -1.62 -19.08 28.54
C ARG A 170 -0.84 -20.30 29.01
N ASN A 171 -1.44 -21.06 29.94
CA ASN A 171 -0.85 -22.30 30.39
C ASN A 171 -0.87 -23.36 29.27
N PRO A 172 0.18 -24.18 29.11
CA PRO A 172 0.24 -25.17 28.05
C PRO A 172 -0.90 -26.20 28.13
N LYS A 173 -1.39 -26.50 29.34
CA LYS A 173 -2.57 -27.34 29.54
C LYS A 173 -3.85 -26.72 28.98
N GLU A 174 -4.05 -25.42 29.15
CA GLU A 174 -5.21 -24.71 28.58
C GLU A 174 -5.14 -24.70 27.05
N LEU A 175 -3.97 -24.48 26.47
CA LEU A 175 -3.79 -24.49 25.00
C LEU A 175 -4.09 -25.85 24.35
N LEU A 176 -3.94 -26.96 25.09
CA LEU A 176 -4.22 -28.32 24.61
C LEU A 176 -5.69 -28.74 24.82
N ILE A 177 -6.38 -28.12 25.79
CA ILE A 177 -7.76 -28.47 26.19
C ILE A 177 -8.79 -27.49 25.56
N ASP A 178 -8.36 -26.30 25.11
CA ASP A 178 -9.20 -25.33 24.39
C ASP A 178 -9.59 -25.89 23.00
N ASN A 179 -10.63 -26.72 23.00
CA ASN A 179 -11.16 -27.46 21.85
C ASN A 179 -12.61 -27.00 21.55
N ASN A 180 -12.92 -25.73 21.81
CA ASN A 180 -14.20 -25.09 21.47
C ASN A 180 -13.98 -23.79 20.70
#